data_AF-A0A948DM34-F1
#
_entry.id   AF-A0A948DM34-F1
#
_cell.length_a   1.000
_cell.length_b   1.000
_cell.length_c   1.000
_cell.angle_alpha   90.00
_cell.angle_beta   90.00
_cell.angle_gamma   90.00
#
_symmetry.space_group_name_H-M   'P 1'
#
loop_
_entity.id
_entity.type
_entity.pdbx_description
1 polymer ?
#
loop_
_entity_poly.entity_id
_entity_poly.type
_entity_poly.pdbx_seq_one_letter_code
_entity_poly.pdbx_strand_id
1 'polypeptide(L)'
;MKAGIALFGTQEKRRFPPAPGAHVICANKSSKAYRPENGKPDSAKNEAYGVWSFIAISIAKDRTKAANLFIEDAGVWTENDQEASLIRFLDEHRRRVVESVVDCGKNQSVIYDRTYISYAYRIIKPGYVGTALTAAPYIVLARKAIPKGGFKALEKMSLNEWEKAIGFKRQ
;
A
#
# COMPACT_ATOMS: atom_id res chain seq x y z
N MET A 1 -3.81 5.18 -2.10
CA MET A 1 -4.22 4.07 -2.99
C MET A 1 -4.77 4.54 -4.34
N LYS A 2 -5.88 5.30 -4.41
CA LYS A 2 -6.52 5.71 -5.69
C LYS A 2 -5.58 6.39 -6.71
N ALA A 3 -4.67 7.24 -6.26
CA ALA A 3 -3.73 7.92 -7.14
C ALA A 3 -2.79 6.96 -7.91
N GLY A 4 -2.37 5.86 -7.28
CA GLY A 4 -1.55 4.84 -7.95
C GLY A 4 -2.32 4.11 -9.06
N ILE A 5 -3.58 3.76 -8.81
CA ILE A 5 -4.48 3.18 -9.83
C ILE A 5 -4.70 4.18 -10.96
N ALA A 6 -4.90 5.46 -10.64
CA ALA A 6 -5.06 6.48 -11.66
C ALA A 6 -3.79 6.67 -12.50
N LEU A 7 -2.60 6.51 -11.94
CA LEU A 7 -1.35 6.61 -12.70
C LEU A 7 -1.11 5.39 -13.58
N PHE A 8 -1.15 4.19 -13.00
CA PHE A 8 -0.74 2.94 -13.66
C PHE A 8 -1.87 2.27 -14.44
N GLY A 9 -3.12 2.52 -14.05
CA GLY A 9 -4.28 1.80 -14.52
C GLY A 9 -4.41 0.42 -13.86
N THR A 10 -5.26 -0.41 -14.45
CA THR A 10 -5.46 -1.81 -14.05
C THR A 10 -4.90 -2.75 -15.11
N GLN A 11 -4.94 -4.06 -14.86
CA GLN A 11 -4.53 -5.06 -15.85
C GLN A 11 -5.32 -4.90 -17.17
N GLU A 12 -6.63 -4.68 -17.08
CA GLU A 12 -7.53 -4.52 -18.23
C GLU A 12 -7.49 -3.12 -18.85
N LYS A 13 -7.20 -2.08 -18.05
CA LYS A 13 -7.20 -0.67 -18.46
C LYS A 13 -5.87 -0.01 -18.08
N ARG A 14 -4.79 -0.44 -18.74
CA ARG A 14 -3.44 0.07 -18.51
C ARG A 14 -3.33 1.55 -18.88
N ARG A 15 -2.58 2.30 -18.08
CA ARG A 15 -2.27 3.72 -18.29
C ARG A 15 -0.76 3.89 -18.46
N PHE A 16 -0.06 4.31 -17.40
CA PHE A 16 1.39 4.47 -17.39
C PHE A 16 2.09 3.49 -16.42
N PRO A 17 1.84 2.17 -16.48
CA PRO A 17 2.52 1.23 -15.59
C PRO A 17 4.02 1.18 -15.87
N PRO A 18 4.83 0.61 -14.95
CA PRO A 18 6.23 0.28 -15.26
C PRO A 18 6.38 -0.48 -16.57
N ALA A 19 7.47 -0.21 -17.30
CA ALA A 19 7.76 -0.89 -18.55
C ALA A 19 7.98 -2.40 -18.33
N PRO A 20 7.59 -3.26 -19.28
CA PRO A 20 7.88 -4.70 -19.19
C PRO A 20 9.39 -4.96 -19.00
N GLY A 21 9.75 -5.74 -17.98
CA GLY A 21 11.15 -6.05 -17.64
C GLY A 21 11.90 -4.93 -16.92
N ALA A 22 11.25 -3.82 -16.57
CA ALA A 22 11.90 -2.74 -15.82
C ALA A 22 12.29 -3.15 -14.40
N HIS A 23 13.48 -2.72 -13.98
CA HIS A 23 13.91 -2.82 -12.59
C HIS A 23 13.30 -1.65 -11.79
N VAL A 24 12.23 -1.93 -11.04
CA VAL A 24 11.59 -0.94 -10.16
C VAL A 24 11.96 -1.24 -8.73
N ILE A 25 12.68 -0.31 -8.10
CA ILE A 25 12.98 -0.39 -6.67
C ILE A 25 11.70 -0.06 -5.89
N CYS A 26 11.42 -0.86 -4.87
CA CYS A 26 10.29 -0.67 -3.99
C CYS A 26 10.75 -0.72 -2.53
N ALA A 27 10.17 0.11 -1.67
CA ALA A 27 9.98 -0.29 -0.28
C ALA A 27 8.81 -1.26 -0.30
N ASN A 28 9.02 -2.52 0.07
CA ASN A 28 7.98 -3.53 0.05
C ASN A 28 8.10 -4.52 1.21
N LYS A 29 6.95 -5.07 1.62
CA LYS A 29 6.85 -6.18 2.57
C LYS A 29 5.69 -7.08 2.17
N SER A 30 5.80 -8.37 2.47
CA SER A 30 4.73 -9.33 2.15
C SER A 30 4.61 -10.42 3.21
N SER A 31 3.44 -11.03 3.27
CA SER A 31 3.19 -12.26 4.02
C SER A 31 2.44 -13.26 3.14
N LYS A 32 2.69 -14.55 3.37
CA LYS A 32 2.09 -15.65 2.62
C LYS A 32 1.66 -16.75 3.57
N ALA A 33 0.49 -17.35 3.31
CA ALA A 33 -0.01 -18.49 4.05
C ALA A 33 -0.86 -19.38 3.17
N TYR A 34 -0.88 -20.68 3.50
CA TYR A 34 -1.80 -21.65 2.91
C TYR A 34 -3.06 -21.77 3.78
N ARG A 35 -4.24 -21.95 3.19
CA ARG A 35 -5.43 -22.41 3.94
C ARG A 35 -5.68 -23.87 3.56
N PRO A 36 -5.66 -24.82 4.51
CA PRO A 36 -5.94 -26.22 4.20
C PRO A 36 -7.32 -26.36 3.56
N GLU A 37 -7.44 -27.31 2.63
CA GLU A 37 -8.70 -27.63 1.96
C GLU A 37 -9.77 -28.08 2.96
N ASN A 38 -9.34 -28.84 3.98
CA ASN A 38 -10.19 -29.37 5.03
C ASN A 38 -9.59 -29.09 6.41
N GLY A 39 -10.46 -28.86 7.40
CA GLY A 39 -10.05 -28.63 8.79
C GLY A 39 -9.65 -27.19 9.10
N LYS A 40 -9.13 -27.00 10.32
CA LYS A 40 -8.67 -25.69 10.80
C LYS A 40 -7.19 -25.48 10.41
N PRO A 41 -6.77 -24.26 10.05
CA PRO A 41 -5.37 -23.93 9.82
C PRO A 41 -4.50 -24.24 11.06
N ASP A 42 -3.34 -24.83 10.81
CA ASP A 42 -2.27 -25.05 11.78
C ASP A 42 -1.17 -23.98 11.64
N SER A 43 -1.08 -23.08 12.63
CA SER A 43 -0.08 -22.01 12.62
C SER A 43 1.37 -22.54 12.63
N ALA A 44 1.61 -23.74 13.18
CA ALA A 44 2.94 -24.36 13.15
C ALA A 44 3.37 -24.77 11.73
N LYS A 45 2.42 -24.88 10.80
CA LYS A 45 2.64 -25.17 9.38
C LYS A 45 2.54 -23.92 8.49
N ASN A 46 2.53 -22.73 9.09
CA ASN A 46 2.28 -21.47 8.38
C ASN A 46 0.95 -21.47 7.60
N GLU A 47 -0.08 -22.09 8.20
CA GLU A 47 -1.43 -22.06 7.67
C GLU A 47 -2.24 -20.96 8.33
N ALA A 48 -3.16 -20.35 7.58
CA ALA A 48 -4.02 -19.29 8.08
C ALA A 48 -5.36 -19.23 7.34
N TYR A 49 -6.35 -18.57 7.97
CA TYR A 49 -7.61 -18.24 7.30
C TYR A 49 -7.47 -17.05 6.37
N GLY A 50 -6.58 -16.10 6.67
CA GLY A 50 -6.42 -14.87 5.91
C GLY A 50 -4.99 -14.33 5.88
N VAL A 51 -4.75 -13.38 4.99
CA VAL A 51 -3.52 -12.59 4.89
C VAL A 51 -3.85 -11.11 4.82
N TRP A 52 -2.97 -10.26 5.31
CA TRP A 52 -3.16 -8.81 5.33
C TRP A 52 -1.83 -8.05 5.23
N SER A 53 -1.90 -6.79 4.80
CA SER A 53 -0.77 -5.87 4.72
C SER A 53 -1.20 -4.42 4.94
N PHE A 54 -0.36 -3.63 5.59
CA PHE A 54 -0.48 -2.20 5.79
C PHE A 54 0.60 -1.43 5.04
N ILE A 55 0.23 -0.24 4.58
CA ILE A 55 1.18 0.80 4.18
C ILE A 55 0.80 2.12 4.84
N ALA A 56 1.78 2.79 5.44
CA ALA A 56 1.67 4.12 5.99
C ALA A 56 2.72 5.04 5.37
N ILE A 57 2.34 6.27 5.05
CA ILE A 57 3.26 7.35 4.67
C ILE A 57 3.09 8.54 5.62
N SER A 58 4.19 8.94 6.23
CA SER A 58 4.26 10.06 7.18
C SER A 58 5.08 11.19 6.58
N ILE A 59 4.46 12.38 6.53
CA ILE A 59 5.05 13.55 5.90
C ILE A 59 5.79 14.36 6.95
N ALA A 60 7.09 14.57 6.76
CA ALA A 60 7.91 15.36 7.67
C ALA A 60 7.41 16.81 7.71
N LYS A 61 7.41 17.41 8.90
CA LYS A 61 7.00 18.82 9.10
C LYS A 61 7.96 19.78 8.39
N ASP A 62 9.27 19.50 8.45
CA ASP A 62 10.30 20.22 7.69
C ASP A 62 11.00 19.25 6.72
N ARG A 63 10.50 19.23 5.48
CA ARG A 63 11.03 18.37 4.41
C ARG A 63 12.38 18.81 3.87
N THR A 64 12.94 19.93 4.34
CA THR A 64 14.32 20.35 4.01
C THR A 64 15.35 19.71 4.93
N LYS A 65 14.90 19.18 6.08
CA LYS A 65 15.77 18.59 7.11
C LYS A 65 15.52 17.11 7.35
N ALA A 66 14.31 16.63 7.07
CA ALA A 66 13.91 15.26 7.33
C ALA A 66 13.20 14.62 6.14
N ALA A 67 13.42 13.32 5.97
CA ALA A 67 12.73 12.52 4.98
C ALA A 67 11.29 12.20 5.43
N ASN A 68 10.40 12.02 4.46
CA ASN A 68 9.14 11.35 4.71
C ASN A 68 9.40 9.86 5.00
N LEU A 69 8.54 9.24 5.80
CA LEU A 69 8.71 7.85 6.23
C LEU A 69 7.61 6.96 5.66
N PHE A 70 8.00 5.82 5.10
CA PHE A 70 7.09 4.70 4.89
C PHE A 70 7.22 3.70 6.05
N ILE A 71 6.09 3.24 6.58
CA ILE A 71 6.02 2.06 7.44
C ILE A 71 5.13 1.04 6.75
N GLU A 72 5.62 -0.19 6.70
CA GLU A 72 4.96 -1.32 6.08
C GLU A 72 4.85 -2.46 7.07
N ASP A 73 3.68 -3.07 7.14
CA ASP A 73 3.44 -4.26 7.96
C ASP A 73 2.68 -5.30 7.15
N ALA A 74 2.87 -6.58 7.47
CA ALA A 74 2.16 -7.67 6.82
C ALA A 74 2.10 -8.88 7.74
N GLY A 75 0.99 -9.61 7.66
CA GLY A 75 0.78 -10.76 8.52
C GLY A 75 -0.31 -11.69 8.02
N VAL A 76 -0.62 -12.65 8.88
CA VAL A 76 -1.63 -13.68 8.66
C VAL A 76 -2.77 -13.51 9.66
N TRP A 77 -3.91 -14.13 9.37
CA TRP A 77 -5.09 -14.16 10.22
C TRP A 77 -5.47 -15.60 10.54
N THR A 78 -5.33 -15.98 11.80
CA THR A 78 -5.43 -17.38 12.27
C THR A 78 -6.69 -17.67 13.08
N GLU A 79 -7.46 -16.64 13.46
CA GLU A 79 -8.55 -16.81 14.43
C GLU A 79 -9.78 -17.52 13.84
N ASN A 80 -10.25 -17.08 12.66
CA ASN A 80 -11.45 -17.63 12.01
C ASN A 80 -11.55 -17.16 10.55
N ASP A 81 -12.53 -17.67 9.80
CA ASP A 81 -12.78 -17.27 8.41
C ASP A 81 -13.78 -16.12 8.23
N GLN A 82 -14.12 -15.42 9.33
CA GLN A 82 -15.08 -14.33 9.30
C GLN A 82 -14.39 -13.02 8.94
N GLU A 83 -14.69 -12.51 7.74
CA GLU A 83 -14.10 -11.29 7.21
C GLU A 83 -14.29 -10.08 8.15
N ALA A 84 -15.46 -9.95 8.77
CA ALA A 84 -15.74 -8.88 9.73
C ALA A 84 -14.80 -8.90 10.95
N SER A 85 -14.38 -10.09 11.41
CA SER A 85 -13.43 -10.22 12.53
C SER A 85 -12.03 -9.76 12.14
N LEU A 86 -11.59 -10.10 10.92
CA LEU A 86 -10.33 -9.61 10.37
C LEU A 86 -10.36 -8.08 10.22
N ILE A 87 -11.44 -7.50 9.69
CA ILE A 87 -11.57 -6.04 9.56
C ILE A 87 -11.44 -5.35 10.93
N ARG A 88 -12.13 -5.86 11.97
CA ARG A 88 -12.01 -5.30 13.33
C ARG A 88 -10.58 -5.34 13.85
N PHE A 89 -9.89 -6.48 13.68
CA PHE A 89 -8.48 -6.60 14.02
C PHE A 89 -7.62 -5.55 13.29
N LEU A 90 -7.83 -5.36 11.99
CA LEU A 90 -7.06 -4.38 11.20
C LEU A 90 -7.35 -2.95 11.66
N ASP A 91 -8.60 -2.60 11.93
CA ASP A 91 -8.99 -1.27 12.39
C ASP A 91 -8.35 -0.90 13.73
N GLU A 92 -8.19 -1.89 14.62
CA GLU A 92 -7.46 -1.78 15.90
C GLU A 92 -5.93 -1.77 15.71
N HIS A 93 -5.40 -2.69 14.90
CA HIS A 93 -3.95 -2.84 14.66
C HIS A 93 -3.35 -1.63 13.96
N ARG A 94 -4.15 -0.89 13.17
CA ARG A 94 -3.77 0.40 12.57
C ARG A 94 -3.14 1.36 13.59
N ARG A 95 -3.62 1.39 14.85
CA ARG A 95 -3.03 2.22 15.90
C ARG A 95 -1.57 1.85 16.16
N ARG A 96 -1.26 0.55 16.27
CA ARG A 96 0.10 0.05 16.53
C ARG A 96 1.06 0.40 15.40
N VAL A 97 0.61 0.33 14.16
CA VAL A 97 1.40 0.76 13.00
C VAL A 97 1.73 2.25 13.09
N VAL A 98 0.76 3.09 13.48
CA VAL A 98 1.00 4.53 13.68
C VAL A 98 1.87 4.81 14.90
N GLU A 99 1.78 4.03 15.97
CA GLU A 99 2.69 4.14 17.12
C GLU A 99 4.14 3.89 16.72
N SER A 100 4.41 2.90 15.85
CA SER A 100 5.76 2.69 15.34
C SER A 100 6.30 3.89 14.53
N VAL A 101 5.43 4.65 13.83
CA VAL A 101 5.84 5.90 13.18
C VAL A 101 6.30 6.92 14.22
N VAL A 102 5.56 7.06 15.32
CA VAL A 102 5.89 7.97 16.42
C VAL A 102 7.23 7.59 17.03
N ASP A 103 7.47 6.30 17.25
CA ASP A 103 8.72 5.81 17.82
C ASP A 103 9.91 6.01 16.86
N CYS A 104 9.73 5.77 15.55
CA CYS A 104 10.74 6.12 14.55
C CYS A 104 11.05 7.63 14.55
N GLY A 105 10.02 8.48 14.64
CA GLY A 105 10.17 9.93 14.71
C GLY A 105 10.97 10.37 15.94
N LYS A 106 10.64 9.83 17.12
CA LYS A 106 11.40 10.08 18.36
C LYS A 106 12.86 9.65 18.23
N ASN A 107 13.11 8.44 17.73
CA ASN A 107 14.45 7.89 17.59
C ASN A 107 15.34 8.71 16.63
N GLN A 108 14.74 9.34 15.62
CA GLN A 108 15.46 10.13 14.62
C GLN A 108 15.33 11.65 14.83
N SER A 109 14.68 12.08 15.92
CA SER A 109 14.36 13.49 16.19
C SER A 109 13.59 14.17 15.04
N VAL A 110 12.68 13.44 14.39
CA VAL A 110 11.83 13.91 13.29
C VAL A 110 10.40 14.11 13.77
N ILE A 111 9.84 15.28 13.44
CA ILE A 111 8.42 15.58 13.65
C ILE A 111 7.69 15.36 12.32
N TYR A 112 6.73 14.45 12.30
CA TYR A 112 5.81 14.26 11.19
C TYR A 112 4.55 15.10 11.40
N ASP A 113 4.09 15.77 10.35
CA ASP A 113 2.92 16.65 10.35
C ASP A 113 1.62 15.88 10.15
N ARG A 114 1.66 14.84 9.32
CA ARG A 114 0.49 13.98 9.03
C ARG A 114 0.92 12.59 8.58
N THR A 115 0.09 11.60 8.87
CA THR A 115 0.26 10.20 8.45
C THR A 115 -0.97 9.71 7.72
N TYR A 116 -0.78 9.13 6.54
CA TYR A 116 -1.82 8.44 5.79
C TYR A 116 -1.56 6.94 5.85
N ILE A 117 -2.54 6.16 6.27
CA ILE A 117 -2.42 4.72 6.45
C ILE A 117 -3.58 3.99 5.78
N SER A 118 -3.31 2.83 5.20
CA SER A 118 -4.32 1.95 4.61
C SER A 118 -3.85 0.51 4.72
N TYR A 119 -4.81 -0.42 4.62
CA TYR A 119 -4.54 -1.85 4.58
C TYR A 119 -5.23 -2.52 3.38
N ALA A 120 -4.72 -3.68 3.02
CA ALA A 120 -5.35 -4.63 2.12
C ALA A 120 -5.34 -6.01 2.79
N TYR A 121 -6.35 -6.82 2.52
CA TYR A 121 -6.47 -8.15 3.12
C TYR A 121 -7.27 -9.10 2.23
N ARG A 122 -7.21 -10.39 2.56
CA ARG A 122 -8.06 -11.41 1.96
C ARG A 122 -8.28 -12.57 2.92
N ILE A 123 -9.52 -13.06 3.03
CA ILE A 123 -9.78 -14.41 3.52
C ILE A 123 -9.42 -15.39 2.40
N ILE A 124 -8.50 -16.31 2.70
CA ILE A 124 -8.00 -17.31 1.76
C ILE A 124 -9.10 -18.35 1.56
N LYS A 125 -9.27 -18.82 0.32
CA LYS A 125 -10.17 -19.94 0.03
C LYS A 125 -9.54 -21.26 0.49
N PRO A 126 -10.29 -22.23 1.02
CA PRO A 126 -9.74 -23.55 1.34
C PRO A 126 -9.02 -24.16 0.13
N GLY A 127 -7.81 -24.69 0.33
CA GLY A 127 -6.96 -25.26 -0.72
C GLY A 127 -6.11 -24.24 -1.49
N TYR A 128 -6.15 -22.95 -1.13
CA TYR A 128 -5.39 -21.89 -1.82
C TYR A 128 -4.27 -21.33 -0.94
N VAL A 129 -3.28 -20.74 -1.61
CA VAL A 129 -2.28 -19.86 -1.00
C VAL A 129 -2.75 -18.41 -1.14
N GLY A 130 -2.72 -17.68 -0.03
CA GLY A 130 -2.88 -16.23 -0.02
C GLY A 130 -1.53 -15.53 0.09
N THR A 131 -1.43 -14.39 -0.59
CA THR A 131 -0.32 -13.44 -0.43
C THR A 131 -0.88 -12.05 -0.20
N ALA A 132 -0.40 -11.37 0.83
CA ALA A 132 -0.60 -9.94 1.01
C ALA A 132 0.72 -9.21 0.75
N LEU A 133 0.66 -8.14 -0.04
CA LEU A 133 1.81 -7.33 -0.44
C LEU A 133 1.49 -5.86 -0.20
N THR A 134 2.40 -5.19 0.48
CA THR A 134 2.54 -3.74 0.47
C THR A 134 3.77 -3.36 -0.34
N ALA A 135 3.65 -2.30 -1.13
CA ALA A 135 4.77 -1.76 -1.89
C ALA A 135 4.59 -0.27 -2.19
N ALA A 136 5.65 0.51 -1.99
CA ALA A 136 5.83 1.85 -2.51
C ALA A 136 6.91 1.85 -3.62
N PRO A 137 6.50 1.88 -4.91
CA PRO A 137 7.45 1.87 -6.02
C PRO A 137 8.05 3.25 -6.25
N TYR A 138 9.36 3.29 -6.52
CA TYR A 138 10.08 4.49 -6.94
C TYR A 138 10.22 4.48 -8.47
N ILE A 139 9.59 5.46 -9.12
CA ILE A 139 9.44 5.50 -10.57
C ILE A 139 9.89 6.83 -11.16
N VAL A 140 10.11 6.82 -12.48
CA VAL A 140 10.22 8.02 -13.29
C VAL A 140 8.94 8.17 -14.10
N LEU A 141 8.36 9.36 -14.11
CA LEU A 141 7.09 9.60 -14.82
C LEU A 141 7.31 9.60 -16.34
N ALA A 142 6.44 8.89 -17.06
CA ALA A 142 6.40 8.96 -18.52
C ALA A 142 6.10 10.40 -18.96
N ARG A 143 6.73 10.88 -20.05
CA ARG A 143 6.51 12.24 -20.57
C ARG A 143 5.03 12.57 -20.77
N LYS A 144 4.23 11.60 -21.24
CA LYS A 144 2.79 11.74 -21.47
C LYS A 144 1.93 11.78 -20.19
N ALA A 145 2.51 11.43 -19.04
CA ALA A 145 1.85 11.56 -17.74
C ALA A 145 2.00 12.97 -17.15
N ILE A 146 2.86 13.82 -17.73
CA ILE A 146 3.09 15.19 -17.29
C ILE A 146 2.15 16.14 -18.06
N PRO A 147 1.36 16.99 -17.38
CA PRO A 147 0.50 17.96 -18.05
C PRO A 147 1.33 19.02 -18.80
N LYS A 148 0.72 19.75 -19.74
CA LYS A 148 1.41 20.77 -20.57
C LYS A 148 2.21 21.79 -19.75
N GLY A 149 1.74 22.15 -18.55
CA GLY A 149 2.42 23.09 -17.65
C GLY A 149 3.60 22.50 -16.85
N GLY A 150 4.00 21.25 -17.13
CA GLY A 150 5.12 20.60 -16.47
C GLY A 150 4.85 20.20 -15.01
N PHE A 151 5.91 19.94 -14.25
CA PHE A 151 5.84 19.52 -12.85
C PHE A 151 5.19 20.57 -11.93
N LYS A 152 5.44 21.87 -12.18
CA LYS A 152 4.83 22.96 -11.40
C LYS A 152 3.30 22.98 -11.50
N ALA A 153 2.75 22.57 -12.65
CA ALA A 153 1.32 22.43 -12.82
C ALA A 153 0.81 21.16 -12.14
N LEU A 154 1.53 20.04 -12.30
CA LEU A 154 1.20 18.76 -11.68
C LEU A 154 1.08 18.85 -10.16
N GLU A 155 2.02 19.53 -9.50
CA GLU A 155 2.05 19.73 -8.03
C GLU A 155 0.80 20.43 -7.48
N LYS A 156 0.11 21.22 -8.30
CA LYS A 156 -1.06 22.03 -7.91
C LYS A 156 -2.39 21.41 -8.31
N MET A 157 -2.36 20.31 -9.08
CA MET A 157 -3.57 19.66 -9.57
C MET A 157 -4.10 18.65 -8.55
N SER A 158 -5.41 18.64 -8.38
CA SER A 158 -6.12 17.48 -7.85
C SER A 158 -6.01 16.31 -8.83
N LEU A 159 -6.26 15.09 -8.33
CA LEU A 159 -6.24 13.89 -9.16
C LEU A 159 -7.22 13.98 -10.34
N ASN A 160 -8.41 14.55 -10.12
CA ASN A 160 -9.43 14.71 -11.15
C ASN A 160 -9.00 15.70 -12.25
N GLU A 161 -8.32 16.78 -11.90
CA GLU A 161 -7.81 17.75 -12.87
C GLU A 161 -6.70 17.14 -13.71
N TRP A 162 -5.80 16.37 -13.08
CA TRP A 162 -4.74 15.65 -13.78
C TRP A 162 -5.32 14.62 -14.77
N GLU A 163 -6.28 13.79 -14.35
CA GLU A 163 -6.92 12.81 -15.24
C GLU A 163 -7.57 13.48 -16.45
N LYS A 164 -8.25 14.62 -16.26
CA LYS A 164 -8.82 15.39 -17.37
C LYS A 164 -7.72 15.95 -18.28
N ALA A 165 -6.66 16.52 -17.71
CA ALA A 165 -5.58 17.16 -18.46
C ALA A 165 -4.80 16.20 -19.37
N ILE A 166 -4.69 14.94 -18.98
CA ILE A 166 -4.03 13.87 -19.77
C ILE A 166 -5.00 13.06 -20.63
N GLY A 167 -6.30 13.37 -20.59
CA GLY A 167 -7.33 12.72 -21.42
C GLY A 167 -7.83 11.37 -20.89
N PHE A 168 -7.68 11.09 -19.60
CA PHE A 168 -8.25 9.89 -18.98
C PHE A 168 -9.67 10.13 -18.48
N LYS A 169 -10.54 9.14 -18.72
CA LYS A 169 -11.83 9.03 -18.04
C LYS A 169 -11.59 8.46 -16.64
N ARG A 170 -12.31 9.00 -15.66
CA ARG A 170 -12.27 8.53 -14.27
C ARG A 170 -12.57 7.04 -14.21
N GLN A 171 -11.73 6.29 -13.50
CA GLN A 171 -11.93 4.85 -13.21
C GLN A 171 -12.78 4.66 -11.97
#